data_AF-K9GFT9-F1
#
_entry.id   AF-K9GFT9-F1
#
_cell.length_a   1.000
_cell.length_b   1.000
_cell.length_c   1.000
_cell.angle_alpha   90.00
_cell.angle_beta   90.00
_cell.angle_gamma   90.00
#
_symmetry.space_group_name_H-M   'P 1'
#
loop_
_entity.id
_entity.type
_entity.pdbx_description
1 polymer ?
#
loop_
_entity_poly.entity_id
_entity_poly.type
_entity_poly.pdbx_seq_one_letter_code
_entity_poly.pdbx_strand_id
1 'polypeptide(L)'
;MAPTTKPNGRKCKPRVRKTNRGVRTREGHARSIDAGSPIQSLAEVLNETKRRKPKKTWAALIPVSDAPLEKNIVEHVPLPDGYVLVPKGDVYITRHCRSKTKESERMVYVVYRQNRTGKRTLGIRVPEEIYTEVHEAAAATKESRAKAVQVRDAKDLSKSRDLLKNEFPLMPTETLKIILEHAFLKGSGRVGRTAMLSDEKKTLLAVEAHIRHVHTPYEKLLEEGVSRKDAREQVWSTIQAVELAWQGCEKREITLALRLVDD
;
A
#
# COMPACT_ATOMS: atom_id res chain seq x y z
N MET A 1 -42.09 28.26 -3.07
CA MET A 1 -41.37 29.51 -2.71
C MET A 1 -40.07 29.10 -2.03
N ALA A 2 -38.95 29.28 -2.72
CA ALA A 2 -37.62 29.12 -2.16
C ALA A 2 -37.18 30.42 -1.48
N PRO A 3 -36.27 30.35 -0.50
CA PRO A 3 -35.17 31.29 -0.50
C PRO A 3 -33.82 30.57 -0.55
N THR A 4 -33.10 30.90 -1.61
CA THR A 4 -31.71 30.55 -1.90
C THR A 4 -30.76 31.45 -1.11
N THR A 5 -29.80 30.90 -0.36
CA THR A 5 -28.61 31.64 0.09
C THR A 5 -27.35 30.83 -0.17
N LYS A 6 -26.45 31.44 -0.94
CA LYS A 6 -25.22 30.91 -1.55
C LYS A 6 -24.05 30.76 -0.54
N PRO A 7 -22.99 30.01 -0.91
CA PRO A 7 -21.95 29.54 0.00
C PRO A 7 -20.80 30.54 0.18
N ASN A 8 -20.21 30.53 1.38
CA ASN A 8 -19.09 31.40 1.76
C ASN A 8 -17.74 30.75 1.37
N GLY A 9 -17.18 31.20 0.24
CA GLY A 9 -15.89 30.73 -0.28
C GLY A 9 -14.70 31.39 0.43
N ARG A 10 -13.84 30.58 1.07
CA ARG A 10 -12.53 31.02 1.58
C ARG A 10 -11.55 31.18 0.42
N LYS A 11 -11.11 32.42 0.18
CA LYS A 11 -10.13 32.79 -0.87
C LYS A 11 -8.71 32.40 -0.46
N CYS A 12 -8.07 31.54 -1.24
CA CYS A 12 -6.64 31.24 -1.18
C CYS A 12 -5.82 32.47 -1.63
N LYS A 13 -4.84 32.88 -0.82
CA LYS A 13 -3.87 33.94 -1.17
C LYS A 13 -2.84 33.41 -2.20
N PRO A 14 -2.53 34.15 -3.28
CA PRO A 14 -1.48 33.75 -4.22
C PRO A 14 -0.09 34.15 -3.70
N ARG A 15 0.87 33.20 -3.80
CA ARG A 15 2.27 33.38 -3.41
C ARG A 15 3.03 34.06 -4.55
N VAL A 16 3.50 35.29 -4.31
CA VAL A 16 4.24 36.12 -5.27
C VAL A 16 5.60 35.50 -5.61
N ARG A 17 5.85 35.26 -6.91
CA ARG A 17 7.16 34.88 -7.46
C ARG A 17 7.99 36.15 -7.70
N LYS A 18 9.11 36.30 -6.99
CA LYS A 18 10.11 37.34 -7.27
C LYS A 18 10.90 36.96 -8.54
N THR A 19 10.89 37.86 -9.53
CA THR A 19 11.72 37.77 -10.74
C THR A 19 12.80 38.85 -10.65
N ASN A 20 14.07 38.46 -10.57
CA ASN A 20 15.19 39.40 -10.69
C ASN A 20 15.56 39.54 -12.16
N ARG A 21 15.21 40.69 -12.77
CA ARG A 21 15.73 41.15 -14.06
C ARG A 21 17.04 41.91 -13.80
N GLY A 22 18.16 41.34 -14.23
CA GLY A 22 19.46 42.03 -14.27
C GLY A 22 19.59 42.85 -15.56
N VAL A 23 19.81 44.15 -15.40
CA VAL A 23 20.02 45.15 -16.44
C VAL A 23 21.42 44.95 -17.06
N ARG A 24 21.49 44.91 -18.40
CA ARG A 24 22.73 45.03 -19.18
C ARG A 24 22.98 46.49 -19.48
N THR A 25 24.16 47.01 -19.14
CA THR A 25 24.72 48.22 -19.73
C THR A 25 25.94 47.85 -20.58
N ARG A 26 26.14 48.62 -21.64
CA ARG A 26 27.10 48.44 -22.74
C ARG A 26 27.92 49.73 -22.84
N GLU A 27 29.12 49.62 -23.42
CA GLU A 27 30.06 50.68 -23.88
C GLU A 27 30.99 51.25 -22.79
N GLY A 28 32.29 51.52 -23.01
CA GLY A 28 33.14 51.52 -24.21
C GLY A 28 34.63 51.80 -23.82
N HIS A 29 35.52 51.73 -24.82
CA HIS A 29 37.00 51.65 -24.82
C HIS A 29 37.86 52.76 -24.15
N ALA A 30 39.11 52.39 -23.79
CA ALA A 30 40.35 53.08 -24.19
C ALA A 30 41.59 52.13 -24.16
N ARG A 31 42.53 52.32 -25.09
CA ARG A 31 43.82 51.59 -25.32
C ARG A 31 44.88 52.03 -24.25
N SER A 32 46.08 51.47 -24.02
CA SER A 32 47.12 50.88 -24.89
C SER A 32 48.38 50.44 -24.09
N ILE A 33 49.26 49.63 -24.72
CA ILE A 33 50.76 49.51 -24.60
C ILE A 33 51.38 48.41 -23.68
N ASP A 34 52.00 47.45 -24.39
CA ASP A 34 53.26 46.70 -24.27
C ASP A 34 53.83 45.99 -23.01
N ALA A 35 54.37 44.81 -23.37
CA ALA A 35 55.56 44.10 -22.87
C ALA A 35 55.44 43.24 -21.60
N GLY A 36 55.66 41.93 -21.79
CA GLY A 36 56.13 41.01 -20.74
C GLY A 36 55.39 39.68 -20.68
N SER A 37 56.09 38.59 -20.99
CA SER A 37 55.71 37.17 -20.94
C SER A 37 54.62 36.75 -19.94
N PRO A 38 53.61 35.97 -20.33
CA PRO A 38 52.70 35.34 -19.38
C PRO A 38 53.37 34.11 -18.76
N ILE A 39 53.75 34.23 -17.49
CA ILE A 39 53.81 33.09 -16.57
C ILE A 39 52.41 32.46 -16.61
N GLN A 40 52.30 31.23 -17.12
CA GLN A 40 51.05 30.48 -17.07
C GLN A 40 50.57 30.46 -15.62
N SER A 41 49.38 31.02 -15.38
CA SER A 41 48.82 31.06 -14.04
C SER A 41 48.66 29.63 -13.52
N LEU A 42 49.07 29.38 -12.27
CA LEU A 42 48.86 28.11 -11.58
C LEU A 42 47.38 27.66 -11.57
N ALA A 43 46.45 28.61 -11.80
CA ALA A 43 45.03 28.36 -11.95
C ALA A 43 44.66 27.63 -13.27
N GLU A 44 45.45 27.78 -14.33
CA GLU A 44 45.24 27.08 -15.61
C GLU A 44 45.59 25.59 -15.48
N VAL A 45 46.72 25.27 -14.80
CA VAL A 45 47.19 23.89 -14.58
C VAL A 45 46.23 23.10 -13.67
N LEU A 46 45.54 23.77 -12.75
CA LEU A 46 44.57 23.14 -11.85
C LEU A 46 43.18 22.91 -12.47
N ASN A 47 42.88 23.49 -13.64
CA ASN A 47 41.59 23.29 -14.31
C ASN A 47 41.52 22.03 -15.19
N GLU A 48 42.65 21.39 -15.50
CA GLU A 48 42.71 20.14 -16.26
C GLU A 48 42.26 18.90 -15.42
N THR A 49 42.09 19.06 -14.10
CA THR A 49 41.73 17.95 -13.20
C THR A 49 40.30 18.00 -12.66
N LYS A 50 39.39 18.79 -13.27
CA LYS A 50 37.95 18.54 -13.14
C LYS A 50 37.59 17.28 -13.93
N ARG A 51 37.99 16.12 -13.38
CA ARG A 51 37.47 14.80 -13.75
C ARG A 51 35.96 14.90 -13.83
N ARG A 52 35.43 14.96 -15.05
CA ARG A 52 33.99 14.81 -15.31
C ARG A 52 33.60 13.51 -14.61
N LYS A 53 32.71 13.58 -13.61
CA LYS A 53 32.21 12.38 -12.94
C LYS A 53 31.75 11.41 -14.03
N PRO A 54 32.19 10.14 -14.02
CA PRO A 54 31.76 9.18 -15.03
C PRO A 54 30.24 9.16 -15.03
N LYS A 55 29.64 9.32 -16.22
CA LYS A 55 28.19 9.16 -16.38
C LYS A 55 27.88 7.75 -15.87
N LYS A 56 27.09 7.63 -14.81
CA LYS A 56 26.70 6.32 -14.26
C LYS A 56 26.18 5.47 -15.42
N THR A 57 26.85 4.37 -15.72
CA THR A 57 26.42 3.44 -16.75
C THR A 57 25.09 2.82 -16.31
N TRP A 58 24.14 2.74 -17.24
CA TRP A 58 22.77 2.26 -17.03
C TRP A 58 22.68 0.89 -16.33
N ALA A 59 23.72 0.05 -16.50
CA ALA A 59 23.85 -1.25 -15.86
C ALA A 59 23.94 -1.16 -14.32
N ALA A 60 24.41 -0.05 -13.76
CA ALA A 60 24.57 0.12 -12.31
C ALA A 60 23.26 0.42 -11.54
N LEU A 61 22.10 0.54 -12.21
CA LEU A 61 20.81 0.86 -11.57
C LEU A 61 19.80 -0.29 -11.53
N ILE A 62 20.02 -1.35 -12.32
CA ILE A 62 19.16 -2.53 -12.35
C ILE A 62 19.68 -3.49 -11.27
N PRO A 63 18.81 -4.10 -10.44
CA PRO A 63 19.28 -5.16 -9.54
C PRO A 63 19.89 -6.27 -10.39
N VAL A 64 21.06 -6.78 -10.01
CA VAL A 64 21.55 -8.04 -10.60
C VAL A 64 20.55 -9.13 -10.18
N SER A 65 20.19 -10.00 -11.12
CA SER A 65 19.33 -11.13 -10.83
C SER A 65 20.22 -12.29 -10.38
N ASP A 66 20.08 -12.73 -9.14
CA ASP A 66 20.77 -13.91 -8.60
C ASP A 66 20.00 -15.21 -8.83
N ALA A 67 18.81 -15.13 -9.45
CA ALA A 67 17.96 -16.29 -9.68
C ALA A 67 18.39 -17.07 -10.93
N PRO A 68 18.41 -18.42 -10.88
CA PRO A 68 18.71 -19.24 -12.04
C PRO A 68 17.66 -19.00 -13.13
N LEU A 69 18.13 -18.94 -14.38
CA LEU A 69 17.32 -18.68 -15.57
C LEU A 69 16.56 -17.35 -15.56
N GLU A 70 17.04 -16.34 -14.83
CA GLU A 70 16.44 -15.00 -14.81
C GLU A 70 17.45 -13.89 -15.04
N LYS A 71 17.10 -12.93 -15.90
CA LYS A 71 17.94 -11.76 -16.18
C LYS A 71 17.12 -10.48 -16.17
N ASN A 72 17.60 -9.46 -15.47
CA ASN A 72 16.95 -8.16 -15.47
C ASN A 72 17.46 -7.33 -16.66
N ILE A 73 16.53 -6.74 -17.42
CA ILE A 73 16.83 -5.93 -18.61
C ILE A 73 16.02 -4.63 -18.63
N VAL A 74 16.46 -3.70 -19.46
CA VAL A 74 15.74 -2.44 -19.74
C VAL A 74 14.89 -2.56 -21.00
N GLU A 75 13.83 -1.78 -21.06
CA GLU A 75 12.84 -1.76 -22.15
C GLU A 75 13.46 -1.65 -23.55
N HIS A 76 14.51 -0.84 -23.73
CA HIS A 76 15.13 -0.60 -25.04
C HIS A 76 16.04 -1.74 -25.53
N VAL A 77 16.34 -2.74 -24.69
CA VAL A 77 17.03 -3.95 -25.17
C VAL A 77 16.08 -4.66 -26.13
N PRO A 78 16.50 -5.00 -27.36
CA PRO A 78 15.65 -5.70 -28.31
C PRO A 78 15.15 -7.02 -27.72
N LEU A 79 13.95 -7.45 -28.12
CA LEU A 79 13.43 -8.74 -27.70
C LEU A 79 14.27 -9.85 -28.35
N PRO A 80 14.69 -10.88 -27.60
CA PRO A 80 15.15 -12.12 -28.21
C PRO A 80 14.07 -12.68 -29.13
N ASP A 81 14.48 -13.33 -30.22
CA ASP A 81 13.54 -13.90 -31.18
C ASP A 81 12.59 -14.90 -30.51
N GLY A 82 11.30 -14.84 -30.84
CA GLY A 82 10.24 -15.65 -30.22
C GLY A 82 9.83 -15.27 -28.79
N TYR A 83 10.27 -14.13 -28.24
CA TYR A 83 9.85 -13.65 -26.92
C TYR A 83 8.82 -12.52 -26.99
N VAL A 84 7.81 -12.58 -26.13
CA VAL A 84 6.76 -11.56 -25.98
C VAL A 84 6.83 -10.89 -24.61
N LEU A 85 6.49 -9.60 -24.55
CA LEU A 85 6.38 -8.85 -23.30
C LEU A 85 5.00 -9.09 -22.65
N VAL A 86 5.00 -9.74 -21.50
CA VAL A 86 3.83 -9.90 -20.62
C VAL A 86 3.79 -8.74 -19.63
N PRO A 87 2.78 -7.86 -19.69
CA PRO A 87 2.68 -6.72 -18.79
C PRO A 87 2.41 -7.15 -17.35
N LYS A 88 2.86 -6.33 -16.40
CA LYS A 88 2.52 -6.47 -14.99
C LYS A 88 1.02 -6.24 -14.80
N GLY A 89 0.35 -7.13 -14.06
CA GLY A 89 -1.03 -6.92 -13.61
C GLY A 89 -1.72 -8.23 -13.28
N ASP A 90 -1.78 -9.15 -14.24
CA ASP A 90 -2.34 -10.48 -14.01
C ASP A 90 -1.30 -11.38 -13.31
N VAL A 91 -1.54 -11.60 -12.01
CA VAL A 91 -0.69 -12.45 -11.16
C VAL A 91 -0.69 -13.89 -11.64
N TYR A 92 -1.82 -14.41 -12.16
CA TYR A 92 -1.89 -15.76 -12.68
C TYR A 92 -1.00 -15.88 -13.91
N ILE A 93 -1.18 -15.01 -14.90
CA ILE A 93 -0.43 -15.06 -16.16
C ILE A 93 1.08 -14.91 -15.88
N THR A 94 1.47 -13.85 -15.17
CA THR A 94 2.90 -13.56 -14.93
C THR A 94 3.59 -14.64 -14.09
N ARG A 95 2.90 -15.23 -13.10
CA ARG A 95 3.45 -16.32 -12.28
C ARG A 95 3.63 -17.60 -13.09
N HIS A 96 2.61 -18.01 -13.85
CA HIS A 96 2.66 -19.26 -14.62
C HIS A 96 3.61 -19.16 -15.80
N CYS A 97 3.66 -18.01 -16.50
CA CYS A 97 4.66 -17.76 -17.54
C CYS A 97 6.08 -17.87 -16.97
N ARG A 98 6.34 -17.27 -15.79
CA ARG A 98 7.65 -17.36 -15.13
C ARG A 98 8.00 -18.78 -14.69
N SER A 99 7.03 -19.56 -14.19
CA SER A 99 7.25 -20.97 -13.80
C SER A 99 7.54 -21.85 -15.01
N LYS A 100 6.63 -21.87 -15.99
CA LYS A 100 6.75 -22.69 -17.20
C LYS A 100 8.02 -22.38 -17.99
N THR A 101 8.41 -21.11 -18.09
CA THR A 101 9.66 -20.74 -18.80
C THR A 101 10.90 -21.35 -18.14
N LYS A 102 10.92 -21.42 -16.80
CA LYS A 102 12.01 -22.08 -16.07
C LYS A 102 11.96 -23.60 -16.19
N GLU A 103 10.76 -24.18 -16.18
CA GLU A 103 10.56 -25.63 -16.41
C GLU A 103 11.04 -26.05 -17.80
N SER A 104 10.91 -25.18 -18.80
CA SER A 104 11.47 -25.37 -20.15
C SER A 104 12.96 -25.00 -20.27
N GLU A 105 13.65 -24.75 -19.16
CA GLU A 105 15.08 -24.35 -19.12
C GLU A 105 15.41 -23.07 -19.92
N ARG A 106 14.42 -22.21 -20.17
CA ARG A 106 14.57 -20.96 -20.92
C ARG A 106 14.74 -19.75 -19.97
N MET A 107 15.34 -18.67 -20.48
CA MET A 107 15.61 -17.46 -19.69
C MET A 107 14.37 -16.58 -19.56
N VAL A 108 13.98 -16.20 -18.35
CA VAL A 108 12.97 -15.16 -18.11
C VAL A 108 13.65 -13.80 -18.00
N TYR A 109 13.16 -12.81 -18.76
CA TYR A 109 13.70 -11.45 -18.67
C TYR A 109 12.74 -10.51 -17.94
N VAL A 110 13.13 -9.98 -16.78
CA VAL A 110 12.31 -8.96 -16.09
C VAL A 110 12.62 -7.59 -16.68
N VAL A 111 11.59 -6.91 -17.21
CA VAL A 111 11.75 -5.65 -17.93
C VAL A 111 11.48 -4.46 -17.02
N TYR A 112 12.43 -3.54 -16.97
CA TYR A 112 12.32 -2.28 -16.25
C TYR A 112 12.24 -1.10 -17.23
N ARG A 113 11.31 -0.18 -16.97
CA ARG A 113 11.30 1.16 -17.58
C ARG A 113 11.96 2.14 -16.62
N GLN A 114 12.90 2.91 -17.16
CA GLN A 114 13.54 3.99 -16.44
C GLN A 114 12.72 5.27 -16.54
N ASN A 115 12.44 5.88 -15.39
CA ASN A 115 11.84 7.20 -15.30
C ASN A 115 12.82 8.17 -14.63
N ARG A 116 12.56 9.48 -14.74
CA ARG A 116 13.37 10.55 -14.14
C ARG A 116 13.49 10.45 -12.61
N THR A 117 12.54 9.76 -11.96
CA THR A 117 12.39 9.62 -10.50
C THR A 117 12.66 8.20 -9.98
N GLY A 118 12.95 7.21 -10.84
CA GLY A 118 13.18 5.83 -10.39
C GLY A 118 13.03 4.78 -11.48
N LYS A 119 12.85 3.52 -11.07
CA LYS A 119 12.62 2.36 -11.95
C LYS A 119 11.25 1.75 -11.67
N ARG A 120 10.51 1.41 -12.72
CA ARG A 120 9.26 0.64 -12.63
C ARG A 120 9.38 -0.66 -13.41
N THR A 121 8.93 -1.75 -12.83
CA THR A 121 8.80 -3.03 -13.53
C THR A 121 7.64 -2.95 -14.51
N LEU A 122 7.91 -3.11 -15.80
CA LEU A 122 6.89 -3.18 -16.84
C LEU A 122 6.21 -4.55 -16.88
N GLY A 123 6.99 -5.61 -16.66
CA GLY A 123 6.54 -6.97 -16.84
C GLY A 123 7.69 -7.95 -17.01
N ILE A 124 7.41 -9.09 -17.62
CA ILE A 124 8.37 -10.15 -17.94
C ILE A 124 8.35 -10.42 -19.44
N ARG A 125 9.50 -10.71 -20.04
CA ARG A 125 9.56 -11.32 -21.39
C ARG A 125 9.74 -12.81 -21.23
N VAL A 126 8.90 -13.53 -21.95
CA VAL A 126 8.83 -15.00 -21.97
C VAL A 126 8.62 -15.46 -23.41
N PRO A 127 8.94 -16.72 -23.74
CA PRO A 127 8.62 -17.29 -25.05
C PRO A 127 7.13 -17.16 -25.38
N GLU A 128 6.82 -16.85 -26.64
CA GLU A 128 5.45 -16.65 -27.12
C GLU A 128 4.58 -17.91 -26.93
N GLU A 129 5.14 -19.09 -27.21
CA GLU A 129 4.51 -20.41 -27.00
C GLU A 129 3.99 -20.59 -25.56
N ILE A 130 4.81 -20.20 -24.58
CA ILE A 130 4.46 -20.35 -23.16
C ILE A 130 3.37 -19.34 -22.78
N TYR A 131 3.43 -18.14 -23.35
CA TYR A 131 2.43 -17.11 -23.09
C TYR A 131 1.05 -17.52 -23.61
N THR A 132 0.96 -18.05 -24.84
CA THR A 132 -0.32 -18.49 -25.43
C THR A 132 -0.94 -19.63 -24.62
N GLU A 133 -0.16 -20.66 -24.29
CA GLU A 133 -0.63 -21.77 -23.44
C GLU A 133 -1.14 -21.29 -22.07
N VAL A 134 -0.40 -20.38 -21.42
CA VAL A 134 -0.80 -19.85 -20.10
C VAL A 134 -2.05 -18.99 -20.22
N HIS A 135 -2.19 -18.23 -21.30
CA HIS A 135 -3.35 -17.40 -21.56
C HIS A 135 -4.61 -18.24 -21.80
N GLU A 136 -4.52 -19.31 -22.59
CA GLU A 136 -5.61 -20.27 -22.79
C GLU A 136 -5.98 -20.99 -21.50
N ALA A 137 -5.00 -21.47 -20.74
CA ALA A 137 -5.23 -22.10 -19.44
C ALA A 137 -5.88 -21.12 -18.43
N ALA A 138 -5.49 -19.84 -18.47
CA ALA A 138 -6.09 -18.81 -17.63
C ALA A 138 -7.57 -18.61 -17.96
N ALA A 139 -7.92 -18.57 -19.26
CA ALA A 139 -9.29 -18.45 -19.71
C ALA A 139 -10.12 -19.67 -19.31
N ALA A 140 -9.62 -20.89 -19.60
CA ALA A 140 -10.31 -22.14 -19.29
C ALA A 140 -10.57 -22.33 -17.79
N THR A 141 -9.62 -21.93 -16.92
CA THR A 141 -9.74 -22.12 -15.46
C THR A 141 -10.39 -20.94 -14.73
N LYS A 142 -10.73 -19.84 -15.41
CA LYS A 142 -11.18 -18.58 -14.79
C LYS A 142 -12.38 -18.79 -13.87
N GLU A 143 -13.40 -19.49 -14.34
CA GLU A 143 -14.62 -19.73 -13.57
C GLU A 143 -14.40 -20.67 -12.38
N SER A 144 -13.67 -21.77 -12.60
CA SER A 144 -13.31 -22.71 -11.53
C SER A 144 -12.53 -22.01 -10.41
N ARG A 145 -11.55 -21.15 -10.77
CA ARG A 145 -10.80 -20.36 -9.80
C ARG A 145 -11.70 -19.37 -9.05
N ALA A 146 -12.62 -18.69 -9.75
CA ALA A 146 -13.58 -17.78 -9.13
C ALA A 146 -14.50 -18.51 -8.13
N LYS A 147 -15.05 -19.67 -8.52
CA LYS A 147 -15.86 -20.53 -7.64
C LYS A 147 -15.06 -21.01 -6.43
N ALA A 148 -13.83 -21.47 -6.63
CA ALA A 148 -12.97 -21.91 -5.53
C ALA A 148 -12.65 -20.79 -4.53
N VAL A 149 -12.50 -19.54 -5.01
CA VAL A 149 -12.35 -18.36 -4.16
C VAL A 149 -13.64 -18.07 -3.38
N GLN A 150 -14.80 -18.10 -4.04
CA GLN A 150 -16.10 -17.90 -3.39
C GLN A 150 -16.36 -18.93 -2.29
N VAL A 151 -16.07 -20.21 -2.55
CA VAL A 151 -16.21 -21.29 -1.55
C VAL A 151 -15.32 -21.04 -0.33
N ARG A 152 -14.06 -20.62 -0.56
CA ARG A 152 -13.14 -20.28 0.54
C ARG A 152 -13.62 -19.06 1.33
N ASP A 153 -14.03 -18.00 0.65
CA ASP A 153 -14.53 -16.79 1.32
C ASP A 153 -15.81 -17.08 2.12
N ALA A 154 -16.72 -17.91 1.59
CA ALA A 154 -17.91 -18.34 2.32
C ALA A 154 -17.56 -19.18 3.56
N LYS A 155 -16.56 -20.07 3.45
CA LYS A 155 -16.06 -20.86 4.59
C LYS A 155 -15.43 -19.97 5.66
N ASP A 156 -14.61 -18.99 5.28
CA ASP A 156 -14.01 -18.05 6.22
C ASP A 156 -15.08 -17.24 6.95
N LEU A 157 -16.09 -16.74 6.23
CA LEU A 157 -17.20 -15.99 6.81
C LEU A 157 -18.05 -16.86 7.73
N SER A 158 -18.32 -18.12 7.37
CA SER A 158 -19.02 -19.07 8.25
C SER A 158 -18.22 -19.30 9.53
N LYS A 159 -16.90 -19.53 9.41
CA LYS A 159 -16.02 -19.70 10.57
C LYS A 159 -16.08 -18.50 11.51
N SER A 160 -15.97 -17.28 10.98
CA SER A 160 -16.06 -16.06 11.79
C SER A 160 -17.44 -15.87 12.42
N ARG A 161 -18.51 -16.24 11.71
CA ARG A 161 -19.88 -16.23 12.24
C ARG A 161 -20.04 -17.19 13.42
N ASP A 162 -19.54 -18.41 13.29
CA ASP A 162 -19.64 -19.44 14.32
C ASP A 162 -18.84 -19.04 15.56
N LEU A 163 -17.64 -18.48 15.37
CA LEU A 163 -16.84 -17.91 16.46
C LEU A 163 -17.58 -16.78 17.19
N LEU A 164 -18.15 -15.81 16.46
CA LEU A 164 -18.93 -14.72 17.08
C LEU A 164 -20.12 -15.23 17.89
N LYS A 165 -20.83 -16.27 17.42
CA LYS A 165 -21.95 -16.87 18.15
C LYS A 165 -21.49 -17.60 19.41
N ASN A 166 -20.34 -18.26 19.34
CA ASN A 166 -19.81 -19.02 20.46
C ASN A 166 -19.24 -18.10 21.55
N GLU A 167 -18.53 -17.05 21.16
CA GLU A 167 -17.94 -16.07 22.10
C GLU A 167 -18.99 -15.12 22.67
N PHE A 168 -20.01 -14.73 21.88
CA PHE A 168 -21.01 -13.74 22.27
C PHE A 168 -22.44 -14.29 22.10
N PRO A 169 -22.85 -15.30 22.88
CA PRO A 169 -24.13 -15.98 22.71
C PRO A 169 -25.35 -15.07 22.95
N LEU A 170 -25.21 -14.00 23.74
CA LEU A 170 -26.29 -13.05 24.03
C LEU A 170 -26.27 -11.80 23.13
N MET A 171 -25.35 -11.72 22.16
CA MET A 171 -25.31 -10.60 21.21
C MET A 171 -26.55 -10.61 20.29
N PRO A 172 -27.19 -9.44 20.04
CA PRO A 172 -28.29 -9.35 19.11
C PRO A 172 -27.94 -9.88 17.71
N THR A 173 -28.85 -10.64 17.11
CA THR A 173 -28.62 -11.24 15.78
C THR A 173 -28.39 -10.20 14.68
N GLU A 174 -28.97 -9.01 14.83
CA GLU A 174 -28.78 -7.92 13.88
C GLU A 174 -27.38 -7.31 13.99
N THR A 175 -26.91 -7.07 15.22
CA THR A 175 -25.53 -6.65 15.49
C THR A 175 -24.51 -7.63 14.92
N LEU A 176 -24.75 -8.93 15.06
CA LEU A 176 -23.90 -9.96 14.48
C LEU A 176 -23.76 -9.81 12.95
N LYS A 177 -24.86 -9.54 12.23
CA LYS A 177 -24.82 -9.34 10.78
C LYS A 177 -24.03 -8.09 10.43
N ILE A 178 -24.29 -6.97 11.12
CA ILE A 178 -23.61 -5.70 10.89
C ILE A 178 -22.09 -5.87 11.08
N ILE A 179 -21.66 -6.59 12.11
CA ILE A 179 -20.25 -6.88 12.37
C ILE A 179 -19.64 -7.72 11.24
N LEU A 180 -20.32 -8.78 10.80
CA LEU A 180 -19.83 -9.62 9.70
C LEU A 180 -19.70 -8.84 8.39
N GLU A 181 -20.73 -8.08 8.03
CA GLU A 181 -20.76 -7.28 6.79
C GLU A 181 -19.73 -6.17 6.79
N HIS A 182 -19.49 -5.56 7.97
CA HIS A 182 -18.53 -4.47 8.06
C HIS A 182 -17.11 -4.97 8.27
N ALA A 183 -16.82 -5.68 9.37
CA ALA A 183 -15.47 -6.01 9.80
C ALA A 183 -14.79 -7.08 8.93
N PHE A 184 -15.56 -7.99 8.32
CA PHE A 184 -15.05 -9.11 7.53
C PHE A 184 -15.20 -8.89 6.01
N LEU A 185 -15.53 -7.67 5.58
CA LEU A 185 -15.64 -7.33 4.16
C LEU A 185 -14.31 -7.51 3.43
N LYS A 186 -14.32 -8.34 2.38
CA LYS A 186 -13.14 -8.62 1.55
C LYS A 186 -12.59 -7.35 0.88
N GLY A 187 -11.27 -7.21 0.87
CA GLY A 187 -10.58 -6.10 0.20
C GLY A 187 -10.63 -4.76 0.94
N SER A 188 -11.21 -4.71 2.13
CA SER A 188 -11.38 -3.46 2.88
C SER A 188 -10.20 -3.06 3.77
N GLY A 189 -9.25 -3.98 4.02
CA GLY A 189 -8.17 -3.75 4.99
C GLY A 189 -8.62 -3.74 6.46
N ARG A 190 -9.85 -4.19 6.75
CA ARG A 190 -10.40 -4.25 8.12
C ARG A 190 -9.89 -5.46 8.90
N VAL A 191 -10.07 -5.40 10.22
CA VAL A 191 -9.56 -6.38 11.18
C VAL A 191 -9.96 -7.82 10.85
N GLY A 192 -11.20 -8.06 10.38
CA GLY A 192 -11.70 -9.41 10.08
C GLY A 192 -10.99 -10.12 8.92
N ARG A 193 -10.19 -9.41 8.11
CA ARG A 193 -9.44 -9.98 6.97
C ARG A 193 -7.92 -9.91 7.15
N THR A 194 -7.43 -9.50 8.32
CA THR A 194 -5.99 -9.50 8.59
C THR A 194 -5.45 -10.92 8.78
N ALA A 195 -4.24 -11.18 8.30
CA ALA A 195 -3.51 -12.41 8.57
C ALA A 195 -2.62 -12.30 9.83
N MET A 196 -2.53 -11.12 10.44
CA MET A 196 -1.63 -10.84 11.56
C MET A 196 -2.21 -11.22 12.93
N LEU A 197 -3.50 -11.51 13.01
CA LEU A 197 -4.22 -11.81 14.24
C LEU A 197 -4.85 -13.20 14.17
N SER A 198 -5.03 -13.82 15.34
CA SER A 198 -5.86 -15.03 15.46
C SER A 198 -7.32 -14.68 15.20
N ASP A 199 -8.14 -15.70 14.91
CA ASP A 199 -9.54 -15.44 14.58
C ASP A 199 -10.34 -14.94 15.80
N GLU A 200 -10.01 -15.40 17.02
CA GLU A 200 -10.62 -14.91 18.28
C GLU A 200 -10.30 -13.44 18.53
N LYS A 201 -9.05 -13.02 18.25
CA LYS A 201 -8.68 -11.61 18.37
C LYS A 201 -9.40 -10.73 17.35
N LYS A 202 -9.71 -11.25 16.16
CA LYS A 202 -10.46 -10.50 15.14
C LYS A 202 -11.91 -10.31 15.54
N THR A 203 -12.55 -11.34 16.08
CA THR A 203 -13.95 -11.29 16.53
C THR A 203 -14.10 -10.31 17.68
N LEU A 204 -13.23 -10.41 18.69
CA LEU A 204 -13.18 -9.47 19.81
C LEU A 204 -13.03 -8.02 19.36
N LEU A 205 -11.99 -7.70 18.58
CA LEU A 205 -11.75 -6.33 18.11
C LEU A 205 -12.88 -5.80 17.21
N ALA A 206 -13.53 -6.68 16.45
CA ALA A 206 -14.67 -6.30 15.62
C ALA A 206 -15.90 -5.94 16.48
N VAL A 207 -16.15 -6.71 17.54
CA VAL A 207 -17.21 -6.46 18.52
C VAL A 207 -16.92 -5.20 19.32
N GLU A 208 -15.74 -5.04 19.90
CA GLU A 208 -15.33 -3.82 20.62
C GLU A 208 -15.46 -2.58 19.73
N ALA A 209 -15.06 -2.66 18.47
CA ALA A 209 -15.21 -1.56 17.53
C ALA A 209 -16.69 -1.21 17.31
N HIS A 210 -17.55 -2.21 17.10
CA HIS A 210 -18.99 -1.97 16.95
C HIS A 210 -19.59 -1.35 18.22
N ILE A 211 -19.29 -1.90 19.40
CA ILE A 211 -19.74 -1.38 20.68
C ILE A 211 -19.31 0.07 20.86
N ARG A 212 -18.03 0.37 20.62
CA ARG A 212 -17.50 1.74 20.70
C ARG A 212 -18.30 2.71 19.83
N HIS A 213 -18.55 2.37 18.57
CA HIS A 213 -19.20 3.31 17.64
C HIS A 213 -20.72 3.41 17.80
N VAL A 214 -21.38 2.36 18.32
CA VAL A 214 -22.85 2.27 18.36
C VAL A 214 -23.43 2.45 19.78
N HIS A 215 -22.75 1.90 20.78
CA HIS A 215 -23.25 1.79 22.15
C HIS A 215 -22.61 2.77 23.12
N THR A 216 -21.74 3.67 22.65
CA THR A 216 -21.05 4.65 23.51
C THR A 216 -21.10 6.05 22.89
N PRO A 217 -20.89 7.13 23.68
CA PRO A 217 -20.82 8.49 23.15
C PRO A 217 -19.52 8.80 22.38
N TYR A 218 -18.74 7.78 21.98
CA TYR A 218 -17.44 7.94 21.33
C TYR A 218 -17.48 8.90 20.13
N GLU A 219 -18.48 8.79 19.24
CA GLU A 219 -18.60 9.70 18.10
C GLU A 219 -18.82 11.16 18.55
N LYS A 220 -19.64 11.39 19.59
CA LYS A 220 -19.87 12.72 20.15
C LYS A 220 -18.59 13.31 20.75
N LEU A 221 -17.81 12.51 21.48
CA LEU A 221 -16.52 12.95 22.03
C LEU A 221 -15.55 13.38 20.92
N LEU A 222 -15.54 12.69 19.78
CA LEU A 222 -14.72 13.08 18.63
C LEU A 222 -15.21 14.38 17.98
N GLU A 223 -16.53 14.59 17.89
CA GLU A 223 -17.13 15.84 17.41
C GLU A 223 -16.80 17.03 18.32
N GLU A 224 -16.75 16.81 19.63
CA GLU A 224 -16.36 17.78 20.65
C GLU A 224 -14.85 18.08 20.66
N GLY A 225 -14.06 17.38 19.84
CA GLY A 225 -12.62 17.61 19.67
C GLY A 225 -11.73 16.85 20.67
N VAL A 226 -12.29 15.91 21.43
CA VAL A 226 -11.50 15.02 22.30
C VAL A 226 -10.58 14.16 21.45
N SER A 227 -9.34 13.95 21.93
CA SER A 227 -8.39 13.11 21.20
C SER A 227 -8.90 11.67 21.11
N ARG A 228 -8.55 10.95 20.04
CA ARG A 228 -8.96 9.54 19.88
C ARG A 228 -8.47 8.63 21.01
N LYS A 229 -7.36 8.97 21.65
CA LYS A 229 -6.83 8.20 22.77
C LYS A 229 -7.72 8.39 23.99
N ASP A 230 -7.96 9.65 24.36
CA ASP A 230 -8.74 10.00 25.56
C ASP A 230 -10.21 9.58 25.39
N ALA A 231 -10.77 9.74 24.19
CA ALA A 231 -12.12 9.28 23.88
C ALA A 231 -12.26 7.76 24.03
N ARG A 232 -11.23 6.98 23.63
CA ARG A 232 -11.24 5.52 23.83
C ARG A 232 -11.13 5.14 25.29
N GLU A 233 -10.30 5.84 26.05
CA GLU A 233 -10.12 5.61 27.49
C GLU A 233 -11.42 5.89 28.26
N GLN A 234 -12.11 6.99 27.93
CA GLN A 234 -13.37 7.37 28.57
C GLN A 234 -14.50 6.35 28.35
N VAL A 235 -14.59 5.75 27.15
CA VAL A 235 -15.66 4.79 26.83
C VAL A 235 -15.29 3.33 27.13
N TRP A 236 -14.05 3.06 27.56
CA TRP A 236 -13.52 1.71 27.71
C TRP A 236 -14.36 0.87 28.69
N SER A 237 -14.74 1.43 29.84
CA SER A 237 -15.58 0.73 30.82
C SER A 237 -16.95 0.35 30.26
N THR A 238 -17.56 1.22 29.45
CA THR A 238 -18.84 0.93 28.78
C THR A 238 -18.68 -0.17 27.74
N ILE A 239 -17.56 -0.18 27.01
CA ILE A 239 -17.27 -1.26 26.05
C ILE A 239 -17.21 -2.61 26.77
N GLN A 240 -16.39 -2.71 27.83
CA GLN A 240 -16.25 -3.94 28.61
C GLN A 240 -17.58 -4.41 29.21
N ALA A 241 -18.40 -3.49 29.70
CA ALA A 241 -19.69 -3.84 30.29
C ALA A 241 -20.66 -4.47 29.28
N VAL A 242 -20.75 -3.92 28.06
CA VAL A 242 -21.58 -4.46 27.00
C VAL A 242 -21.00 -5.78 26.47
N GLU A 243 -19.68 -5.86 26.33
CA GLU A 243 -18.99 -7.07 25.90
C GLU A 243 -19.26 -8.25 26.85
N LEU A 244 -19.10 -8.05 28.16
CA LEU A 244 -19.38 -9.07 29.19
C LEU A 244 -20.85 -9.50 29.18
N ALA A 245 -21.77 -8.54 29.00
CA ALA A 245 -23.19 -8.84 28.89
C ALA A 245 -23.47 -9.73 27.66
N TRP A 246 -22.82 -9.48 26.53
CA TRP A 246 -22.98 -10.30 25.32
C TRP A 246 -22.31 -11.67 25.40
N GLN A 247 -21.22 -11.79 26.17
CA GLN A 247 -20.58 -13.08 26.49
C GLN A 247 -21.46 -13.96 27.40
N GLY A 248 -22.50 -13.39 28.04
CA GLY A 248 -23.31 -14.12 29.03
C GLY A 248 -22.60 -14.27 30.38
N CYS A 249 -21.52 -13.50 30.61
CA CYS A 249 -20.87 -13.38 31.90
C CYS A 249 -21.66 -12.44 32.81
N GLU A 250 -22.86 -12.84 33.24
CA GLU A 250 -23.57 -12.12 34.28
C GLU A 250 -23.03 -12.54 35.67
N LYS A 251 -22.30 -11.64 36.33
CA LYS A 251 -22.09 -11.54 37.80
C LYS A 251 -21.69 -12.80 38.60
N ARG A 252 -21.21 -13.89 38.00
CA ARG A 252 -20.77 -15.07 38.78
C ARG A 252 -19.52 -14.81 39.62
N GLU A 253 -18.62 -13.92 39.21
CA GLU A 253 -17.37 -13.67 39.95
C GLU A 253 -17.47 -12.62 41.06
N ILE A 254 -18.40 -11.65 40.97
CA ILE A 254 -18.56 -10.65 42.05
C ILE A 254 -19.06 -11.34 43.33
N THR A 255 -19.91 -12.37 43.22
CA THR A 255 -20.42 -13.14 44.36
C THR A 255 -19.40 -14.16 44.89
N LEU A 256 -18.47 -14.63 44.06
CA LEU A 256 -17.44 -15.60 44.47
C LEU A 256 -16.24 -14.93 45.16
N ALA A 257 -15.89 -13.71 44.75
CA ALA A 257 -14.84 -12.92 45.39
C ALA A 257 -15.26 -12.35 46.76
N LEU A 258 -16.55 -12.04 46.98
CA LEU A 258 -17.07 -11.58 48.27
C LEU A 258 -17.22 -12.69 49.32
N ARG A 259 -17.13 -13.97 48.95
CA ARG A 259 -17.18 -15.10 49.90
C ARG A 259 -15.81 -15.59 50.38
N LEU A 260 -14.72 -15.18 49.74
CA LEU A 260 -13.36 -15.62 50.09
C LEU A 260 -12.62 -14.63 51.00
N VAL A 261 -13.27 -13.53 51.39
CA VAL A 261 -12.67 -12.48 52.23
C VAL A 261 -13.17 -12.54 53.69
N ASP A 262 -14.16 -13.40 53.98
CA ASP A 262 -14.80 -13.51 55.30
C ASP A 262 -14.50 -14.86 56.03
N ASP A 263 -13.42 -15.57 55.69
CA ASP A 263 -12.90 -16.73 56.45
C ASP A 263 -11.53 -16.45 57.08
#